data_AF-A0A1P8XFC0-F1
#
_entry.id   AF-A0A1P8XFC0-F1
#
_cell.length_a   1.000
_cell.length_b   1.000
_cell.length_c   1.000
_cell.angle_alpha   90.00
_cell.angle_beta   90.00
_cell.angle_gamma   90.00
#
_symmetry.space_group_name_H-M   'P 1'
#
loop_
_entity.id
_entity.type
_entity.pdbx_description
1 polymer ?
#
loop_
_entity_poly.entity_id
_entity_poly.type
_entity_poly.pdbx_seq_one_letter_code
_entity_poly.pdbx_strand_id
1 'polypeptide(L)' 'MTNGVPVRGIELRYLLTTYLFDHGPSTVDELVAGLACQGFDIVGRPSKAVSDALRWEMRHYRVARSGVVGCR' A
#
# COMPACT_ATOMS: atom_id res chain seq x y z
N MET A 1 5.74 -21.19 4.77
CA MET A 1 4.80 -20.69 5.78
C MET A 1 5.46 -19.50 6.47
N THR A 2 5.49 -18.36 5.81
CA THR A 2 5.96 -17.12 6.45
C THR A 2 4.80 -16.62 7.30
N ASN A 3 4.95 -16.68 8.63
CA ASN A 3 4.01 -16.03 9.55
C ASN A 3 4.19 -14.52 9.36
N GLY A 4 3.48 -13.96 8.38
CA GLY A 4 3.57 -12.55 8.07
C GLY A 4 3.07 -11.72 9.25
N VAL A 5 3.70 -10.56 9.49
CA VAL A 5 3.26 -9.67 10.56
C VAL A 5 1.91 -9.07 10.15
N PRO A 6 0.82 -9.30 10.91
CA PRO A 6 -0.50 -8.81 10.55
C PRO A 6 -0.56 -7.29 10.75
N VAL A 7 -0.66 -6.53 9.66
CA VAL A 7 -0.69 -5.07 9.69
C VAL A 7 -2.11 -4.54 9.50
N ARG A 8 -2.48 -3.50 10.26
CA ARG A 8 -3.83 -2.90 10.21
C ARG A 8 -3.81 -1.39 10.35
N GLY A 9 -4.84 -0.75 9.79
CA GLY A 9 -5.18 0.65 10.08
C GLY A 9 -4.02 1.62 9.85
N ILE A 10 -3.50 2.18 10.94
CA ILE A 10 -2.45 3.22 10.91
C ILE A 10 -1.08 2.66 10.47
N GLU A 11 -0.76 1.41 10.82
CA GLU A 11 0.49 0.77 10.41
C GLU A 11 0.52 0.58 8.89
N LEU A 12 -0.59 0.10 8.34
CA LEU A 12 -0.77 -0.06 6.90
C LEU A 12 -0.61 1.29 6.17
N ARG A 13 -1.15 2.37 6.74
CA ARG A 13 -1.00 3.71 6.17
C ARG A 13 0.46 4.13 6.10
N TYR A 14 1.19 4.02 7.21
CA TYR A 14 2.60 4.37 7.25
C TYR A 14 3.42 3.51 6.29
N LEU A 15 3.21 2.19 6.28
CA LEU A 15 3.90 1.28 5.37
C LEU A 15 3.66 1.63 3.90
N LEU A 16 2.42 1.93 3.52
CA LEU A 16 2.09 2.32 2.13
C LEU A 16 2.74 3.66 1.76
N THR A 17 2.72 4.65 2.64
CA THR A 17 3.38 5.93 2.36
C THR A 17 4.89 5.80 2.26
N THR A 18 5.51 4.98 3.12
CA THR A 18 6.95 4.72 3.09
C THR A 18 7.33 3.94 1.82
N TYR A 19 6.53 2.94 1.45
CA TYR A 19 6.75 2.17 0.22
C TYR A 19 6.67 3.07 -1.02
N LEU A 20 5.65 3.92 -1.11
CA LEU A 20 5.51 4.88 -2.21
C LEU A 20 6.64 5.91 -2.24
N PHE A 21 7.21 6.26 -1.09
CA PHE A 21 8.34 7.16 -1.01
C PHE A 21 9.64 6.51 -1.50
N ASP A 22 9.88 5.25 -1.15
CA ASP A 22 11.09 4.50 -1.51
C ASP A 22 11.07 4.01 -2.96
N HIS A 23 9.94 3.45 -3.41
CA HIS A 23 9.79 2.85 -4.74
C HIS A 23 9.15 3.77 -5.78
N GLY A 24 8.51 4.86 -5.35
CA GLY A 24 7.83 5.80 -6.25
C GLY A 24 6.38 5.39 -6.60
N PRO A 25 5.84 5.86 -7.73
CA PRO A 25 4.47 5.56 -8.15
C PRO A 25 4.28 4.05 -8.35
N SER A 26 3.33 3.46 -7.63
CA SER A 26 3.02 2.03 -7.72
C SER A 26 1.52 1.79 -7.81
N THR A 27 1.15 0.66 -8.40
CA THR A 27 -0.25 0.19 -8.45
C THR A 27 -0.66 -0.43 -7.11
N VAL A 28 -1.98 -0.57 -6.89
CA VAL A 28 -2.50 -1.23 -5.67
C VAL A 28 -2.00 -2.68 -5.57
N ASP A 29 -1.89 -3.38 -6.69
CA ASP A 29 -1.43 -4.77 -6.72
C ASP A 29 0.07 -4.88 -6.43
N GLU A 30 0.88 -3.94 -6.97
CA GLU A 30 2.30 -3.82 -6.63
C GLU A 30 2.52 -3.51 -5.14
N LEU A 31 1.68 -2.65 -4.55
CA LEU A 31 1.75 -2.33 -3.12
C LEU A 31 1.43 -3.58 -2.27
N VAL A 32 0.42 -4.35 -2.64
CA VAL A 32 0.07 -5.59 -1.93
C VAL A 32 1.19 -6.63 -2.08
N ALA A 33 1.71 -6.83 -3.29
CA ALA A 33 2.79 -7.77 -3.55
C ALA A 33 4.09 -7.35 -2.84
N GLY A 34 4.42 -6.06 -2.85
CA GLY A 34 5.59 -5.50 -2.17
C GLY A 34 5.54 -5.71 -0.66
N LEU A 35 4.38 -5.47 -0.04
CA LEU A 35 4.18 -5.72 1.38
C LEU A 35 4.25 -7.21 1.73
N ALA A 36 3.68 -8.08 0.89
CA ALA A 36 3.78 -9.53 1.07
C ALA A 36 5.22 -10.04 0.94
N CYS A 37 6.00 -9.51 -0.02
CA CYS A 37 7.42 -9.80 -0.19
C CYS A 37 8.26 -9.35 1.02
N GLN A 38 7.89 -8.25 1.67
CA GLN A 38 8.53 -7.79 2.90
C GLN A 38 8.12 -8.60 4.14
N GLY A 39 7.18 -9.55 4.00
CA GLY A 39 6.71 -10.39 5.10
C GLY A 39 5.56 -9.77 5.91
N PHE A 40 4.88 -8.75 5.39
CA PHE A 40 3.68 -8.19 6.00
C PHE A 40 2.42 -8.89 5.45
N ASP A 41 1.48 -9.17 6.34
CA ASP A 41 0.18 -9.72 5.98
C ASP A 41 -0.93 -8.69 6.26
N ILE A 42 -1.69 -8.33 5.23
CA ILE A 42 -2.73 -7.32 5.36
C ILE A 42 -4.01 -8.03 5.79
N VAL A 43 -4.46 -7.74 7.01
CA VAL A 43 -5.63 -8.45 7.54
C VAL A 43 -6.90 -8.10 6.77
N GLY A 44 -7.59 -9.13 6.26
CA GLY A 44 -8.87 -9.01 5.58
C GLY A 44 -8.71 -9.01 4.05
N ARG A 45 -9.40 -8.10 3.35
CA ARG A 45 -9.30 -7.96 1.89
C ARG A 45 -8.18 -6.95 1.56
N PRO A 46 -6.99 -7.40 1.13
CA PRO A 46 -5.80 -6.56 1.00
C PRO A 46 -6.02 -5.37 0.08
N SER A 47 -6.53 -5.59 -1.14
CA SER A 47 -6.78 -4.52 -2.10
C SER A 47 -7.78 -3.46 -1.58
N LYS A 48 -8.76 -3.87 -0.77
CA LYS A 48 -9.72 -2.93 -0.17
C LYS A 48 -9.08 -2.11 0.95
N ALA A 49 -8.32 -2.76 1.83
CA ALA A 49 -7.63 -2.09 2.92
C ALA A 49 -6.61 -1.07 2.37
N VAL A 50 -5.84 -1.45 1.36
CA VAL A 50 -4.91 -0.55 0.65
C VAL A 50 -5.66 0.61 -0.01
N SER A 51 -6.73 0.33 -0.75
CA SER A 51 -7.52 1.39 -1.40
C SER A 51 -8.13 2.38 -0.40
N ASP A 52 -8.66 1.89 0.71
CA ASP A 52 -9.26 2.74 1.75
C ASP A 52 -8.17 3.55 2.50
N ALA A 53 -6.99 2.97 2.73
CA ALA A 53 -5.83 3.69 3.28
C ALA A 53 -5.33 4.78 2.32
N LEU A 54 -5.13 4.47 1.04
CA LEU A 54 -4.73 5.45 0.02
C LEU A 54 -5.77 6.57 -0.12
N ARG A 55 -7.07 6.25 -0.05
CA ARG A 55 -8.12 7.28 -0.04
C ARG A 55 -7.99 8.21 1.15
N TRP A 56 -7.63 7.68 2.32
CA TRP A 56 -7.38 8.48 3.51
C TRP A 56 -6.15 9.38 3.31
N GLU A 57 -5.02 8.82 2.87
CA GLU A 57 -3.78 9.59 2.64
C GLU A 57 -3.93 10.66 1.54
N MET A 58 -4.73 10.40 0.50
CA MET A 58 -5.10 11.41 -0.50
C MET A 58 -5.86 12.59 0.12
N ARG A 59 -6.76 12.34 1.09
CA ARG A 59 -7.47 13.41 1.81
C ARG A 59 -6.53 14.24 2.69
N HIS A 60 -5.41 13.66 3.11
CA HIS A 60 -4.35 14.34 3.86
C HIS A 60 -3.26 14.95 2.96
N TYR A 61 -3.45 14.96 1.64
CA TYR A 61 -2.50 15.50 0.65
C TYR A 61 -1.12 14.83 0.65
N ARG A 62 -1.02 13.62 1.21
CA ARG A 62 0.25 12.85 1.29
C ARG A 62 0.48 11.97 0.07
N VAL A 63 -0.59 11.49 -0.54
CA VAL A 63 -0.56 10.67 -1.76
C VAL A 63 -1.43 11.34 -2.81
N ALA A 64 -1.03 11.25 -4.07
CA ALA A 64 -1.85 11.66 -5.20
C ALA A 64 -2.02 10.49 -6.15
N ARG A 65 -3.19 10.38 -6.78
CA ARG A 65 -3.37 9.44 -7.89
C ARG A 65 -2.58 9.96 -9.08
N SER A 66 -1.52 9.27 -9.44
CA SER A 66 -0.84 9.52 -10.71
C SER A 66 -1.70 8.94 -11.83
N GLY A 67 -2.18 9.78 -12.74
CA GLY A 67 -3.04 9.38 -13.86
C GLY A 67 -2.29 8.65 -14.99
N VAL A 68 -1.07 8.16 -14.73
CA VAL A 68 -0.25 7.52 -15.75
C VAL A 68 -0.52 6.02 -15.70
N VAL A 69 -1.34 5.54 -16.64
CA VAL A 69 -1.35 4.12 -17.04
C VAL A 69 -0.01 3.87 -17.73
N GLY A 70 1.04 3.67 -16.94
CA GLY A 70 2.38 3.44 -17.44
C GLY A 70 2.54 1.97 -17.77
N CYS A 71 2.37 1.61 -19.04
CA CYS A 71 3.14 0.50 -19.61
C CYS A 71 4.63 0.81 -19.36
N ARG A 72 5.27 0.09 -18.47
CA ARG A 72 6.72 -0.03 -18.41
C ARG A 72 7.08 -1.51 -18.34
#